data_AF-A0A4R6U239-F1
#
_entry.id   AF-A0A4R6U239-F1
#
_cell.length_a   1.000
_cell.length_b   1.000
_cell.length_c   1.000
_cell.angle_alpha   90.00
_cell.angle_beta   90.00
_cell.angle_gamma   90.00
#
_symmetry.space_group_name_H-M   'P 1'
#
loop_
_entity.id
_entity.type
_entity.pdbx_description
1 polymer ?
#
loop_
_entity_poly.entity_id
_entity_poly.type
_entity_poly.pdbx_seq_one_letter_code
_entity_poly.pdbx_strand_id
1 'polypeptide(L)'
;MKTRFYTLLCCGLLLGGCQLLPGTPDNAPGKRLQGELGYIDGQWQLTTCDGGSLLPLELAEPWLQAAASCDAEQGQSCFADLEVRPAGQVTRVHRIQHEGHGCADDEFGHLLIRAAGNEPFWSVRLNSHGLVLQQPGQPAIALPYIHEQLGDGLQYISSQADHHVLQLWISPQPCIDSMSGAWHALSARLQWQGETFTGCAYHGAQQISSP
;
A
#
# COMPACT_ATOMS: atom_id res chain seq x y z
N MET A 1 62.24 38.34 52.29
CA MET A 1 61.92 38.23 50.86
C MET A 1 60.42 38.04 50.72
N LYS A 2 59.73 38.99 50.05
CA LYS A 2 58.28 38.98 49.83
C LYS A 2 57.99 38.12 48.60
N THR A 3 57.15 37.09 48.74
CA THR A 3 56.61 36.36 47.59
C THR A 3 55.09 36.40 47.67
N ARG A 4 54.50 37.16 46.77
CA ARG A 4 53.05 37.20 46.49
C ARG A 4 52.68 35.92 45.75
N PHE A 5 51.57 35.27 46.11
CA PHE A 5 50.96 34.27 45.25
C PHE A 5 49.45 34.50 45.14
N TYR A 6 49.00 34.49 43.88
CA TYR A 6 47.74 34.96 43.37
C TYR A 6 46.56 34.03 43.72
N THR A 7 45.43 34.64 44.03
CA THR A 7 44.10 34.02 44.06
C THR A 7 43.75 33.52 42.65
N LEU A 8 43.62 32.20 42.47
CA LEU A 8 43.01 31.60 41.28
C LEU A 8 41.55 31.27 41.58
N LEU A 9 40.66 32.06 41.00
CA LEU A 9 39.23 31.86 40.95
C LEU A 9 38.95 30.74 39.93
N CYS A 10 38.64 29.54 40.40
CA CYS A 10 38.28 28.40 39.55
C CYS A 10 36.81 28.53 39.15
N CYS A 11 36.56 29.08 37.96
CA CYS A 11 35.22 29.19 37.38
C CYS A 11 34.85 27.85 36.73
N GLY A 12 34.01 27.07 37.39
CA GLY A 12 33.48 25.81 36.85
C GLY A 12 32.48 26.07 35.72
N LEU A 13 32.91 25.85 34.47
CA LEU A 13 32.02 25.75 33.32
C LEU A 13 31.41 24.34 33.30
N LEU A 14 30.17 24.22 33.78
CA LEU A 14 29.33 23.05 33.56
C LEU A 14 28.89 23.05 32.09
N LEU A 15 29.64 22.34 31.24
CA LEU A 15 29.22 22.03 29.87
C LEU A 15 28.12 20.95 29.94
N GLY A 16 26.87 21.38 30.00
CA GLY A 16 25.72 20.51 29.76
C GLY A 16 25.63 20.19 28.26
N GLY A 17 26.25 19.10 27.84
CA GLY A 17 26.06 18.56 26.49
C GLY A 17 24.74 17.80 26.41
N CYS A 18 23.75 18.34 25.68
CA CYS A 18 22.66 17.51 25.17
C CYS A 18 23.25 16.51 24.17
N GLN A 19 23.37 15.24 24.58
CA GLN A 19 23.63 14.16 23.64
C GLN A 19 22.36 13.96 22.80
N LEU A 20 22.37 14.51 21.58
CA LEU A 20 21.46 14.09 20.51
C LEU A 20 21.90 12.69 20.10
N LEU A 21 21.23 11.66 20.63
CA LEU A 21 21.33 10.29 20.14
C LEU A 21 20.76 10.27 18.71
N PRO A 22 21.54 9.97 17.66
CA PRO A 22 20.97 9.68 16.36
C PRO A 22 20.13 8.41 16.51
N GLY A 23 18.80 8.53 16.32
CA GLY A 23 17.93 7.37 16.23
C GLY A 23 18.45 6.44 15.14
N THR A 24 18.51 5.14 15.42
CA THR A 24 18.90 4.15 14.42
C THR A 24 17.94 4.22 13.22
N PRO A 25 18.45 4.23 11.97
CA PRO A 25 17.63 4.33 10.75
C PRO A 25 16.52 3.25 10.62
N ASP A 26 16.66 2.14 11.36
CA ASP A 26 15.82 0.95 11.28
C ASP A 26 14.33 1.16 11.61
N ASN A 27 13.99 2.22 12.34
CA ASN A 27 12.61 2.49 12.75
C ASN A 27 11.91 3.55 11.89
N ALA A 28 12.52 4.02 10.79
CA ALA A 28 11.84 4.92 9.88
C ALA A 28 10.62 4.22 9.23
N PRO A 29 9.48 4.92 9.09
CA PRO A 29 8.32 4.36 8.41
C PRO A 29 8.67 4.04 6.95
N GLY A 30 8.15 2.92 6.44
CA GLY A 30 8.30 2.57 5.03
C GLY A 30 7.62 3.60 4.12
N LYS A 31 8.21 3.87 2.96
CA LYS A 31 7.60 4.66 1.90
C LYS A 31 6.85 3.71 0.96
N ARG A 32 5.63 4.07 0.58
CA ARG A 32 4.91 3.37 -0.48
C ARG A 32 5.49 3.72 -1.85
N LEU A 33 5.86 2.71 -2.63
CA LEU A 33 6.47 2.82 -3.95
C LEU A 33 5.76 1.90 -4.94
N GLN A 34 5.59 2.37 -6.18
CA GLN A 34 5.09 1.59 -7.30
C GLN A 34 6.18 1.47 -8.37
N GLY A 35 6.24 0.34 -9.06
CA GLY A 35 7.24 0.10 -10.10
C GLY A 35 7.18 -1.26 -10.73
N GLU A 36 8.07 -1.49 -11.70
CA GLU A 36 8.32 -2.79 -12.30
C GLU A 36 9.29 -3.58 -11.43
N LEU A 37 8.80 -4.67 -10.84
CA LEU A 37 9.55 -5.63 -10.05
C LEU A 37 10.13 -6.71 -10.97
N GLY A 38 11.41 -7.01 -10.78
CA GLY A 38 12.08 -8.11 -11.45
C GLY A 38 13.19 -8.71 -10.59
N TYR A 39 13.45 -9.99 -10.77
CA TYR A 39 14.66 -10.64 -10.28
C TYR A 39 15.77 -10.56 -11.35
N ILE A 40 16.91 -9.94 -11.01
CA ILE A 40 18.02 -9.67 -11.94
C ILE A 40 19.35 -9.82 -11.19
N ASP A 41 20.30 -10.56 -11.76
CA ASP A 41 21.64 -10.81 -11.20
C ASP A 41 21.59 -11.33 -9.76
N GLY A 42 20.63 -12.22 -9.47
CA GLY A 42 20.47 -12.82 -8.15
C GLY A 42 19.89 -11.90 -7.07
N GLN A 43 19.28 -10.77 -7.43
CA GLN A 43 18.65 -9.85 -6.49
C GLN A 43 17.29 -9.34 -7.00
N TRP A 44 16.37 -9.05 -6.08
CA TRP A 44 15.13 -8.35 -6.42
C TRP A 44 15.42 -6.88 -6.67
N GLN A 45 14.83 -6.32 -7.72
CA GLN A 45 14.97 -4.91 -8.08
C GLN A 45 13.61 -4.33 -8.45
N LEU A 46 13.38 -3.08 -8.07
CA LEU A 46 12.22 -2.29 -8.46
C LEU A 46 12.67 -1.12 -9.32
N THR A 47 12.18 -1.05 -10.55
CA THR A 47 12.26 0.17 -11.36
C THR A 47 11.04 1.03 -11.06
N THR A 48 11.23 2.10 -10.30
CA THR A 48 10.13 2.96 -9.84
C THR A 48 9.38 3.62 -11.00
N CYS A 49 8.05 3.74 -10.88
CA CYS A 49 7.22 4.44 -11.87
C CYS A 49 7.63 5.93 -11.99
N ASP A 50 7.98 6.55 -10.86
CA ASP A 50 8.39 7.96 -10.79
C ASP A 50 9.86 8.13 -11.19
N GLY A 51 10.10 8.32 -12.48
CA GLY A 51 11.42 8.67 -13.00
C GLY A 51 12.37 7.49 -13.22
N GLY A 52 11.91 6.25 -13.07
CA GLY A 52 12.66 5.05 -13.48
C GLY A 52 13.88 4.75 -12.63
N SER A 53 13.93 5.24 -11.39
CA SER A 53 15.05 4.92 -10.49
C SER A 53 15.00 3.44 -10.14
N LEU A 54 16.15 2.77 -10.30
CA LEU A 54 16.35 1.37 -9.94
C LEU A 54 16.69 1.27 -8.44
N LEU A 55 15.94 0.43 -7.73
CA LEU A 55 16.12 0.20 -6.29
C LEU A 55 16.31 -1.30 -6.03
N PRO A 56 17.46 -1.74 -5.48
CA PRO A 56 17.59 -3.11 -4.99
C PRO A 56 16.66 -3.31 -3.78
N LEU A 57 16.01 -4.46 -3.73
CA LEU A 57 15.05 -4.81 -2.70
C LEU A 57 15.51 -6.03 -1.89
N GLU A 58 15.25 -5.98 -0.59
CA GLU A 58 15.26 -7.15 0.28
C GLU A 58 13.82 -7.64 0.45
N LEU A 59 13.45 -8.64 -0.35
CA LEU A 59 12.15 -9.29 -0.30
C LEU A 59 12.28 -10.62 0.46
N ALA A 60 11.51 -10.78 1.53
CA ALA A 60 11.51 -11.97 2.37
C ALA A 60 10.10 -12.59 2.47
N GLU A 61 10.00 -13.77 3.08
CA GLU A 61 8.71 -14.39 3.39
C GLU A 61 7.82 -13.44 4.23
N PRO A 62 6.50 -13.42 4.00
CA PRO A 62 5.72 -14.28 3.10
C PRO A 62 5.64 -13.78 1.63
N TRP A 63 6.38 -12.71 1.29
CA TRP A 63 6.19 -11.99 0.03
C TRP A 63 6.83 -12.68 -1.18
N LEU A 64 7.78 -13.60 -0.95
CA LEU A 64 8.44 -14.35 -2.01
C LEU A 64 7.45 -15.14 -2.87
N GLN A 65 6.41 -15.71 -2.25
CA GLN A 65 5.37 -16.42 -3.00
C GLN A 65 4.62 -15.50 -3.97
N ALA A 66 4.36 -14.25 -3.57
CA ALA A 66 3.65 -13.29 -4.41
C ALA A 66 4.50 -12.78 -5.59
N ALA A 67 5.83 -12.78 -5.43
CA ALA A 67 6.77 -12.30 -6.46
C ALA A 67 7.36 -13.43 -7.31
N ALA A 68 7.10 -14.71 -6.99
CA ALA A 68 7.83 -15.86 -7.55
C ALA A 68 7.83 -15.95 -9.09
N SER A 69 6.83 -15.35 -9.75
CA SER A 69 6.68 -15.33 -11.21
C SER A 69 7.23 -14.07 -11.90
N CYS A 70 7.90 -13.19 -11.14
CA CYS A 70 8.43 -11.91 -11.63
C CYS A 70 9.93 -12.01 -11.95
N ASP A 71 10.31 -12.96 -12.81
CA ASP A 71 11.69 -13.19 -13.22
C ASP A 71 12.06 -12.40 -14.49
N ALA A 72 12.72 -11.25 -14.31
CA ALA A 72 13.07 -10.37 -15.41
C ALA A 72 14.19 -10.94 -16.29
N GLU A 73 15.03 -11.85 -15.78
CA GLU A 73 16.01 -12.58 -16.60
C GLU A 73 15.32 -13.49 -17.63
N GLN A 74 14.12 -13.97 -17.32
CA GLN A 74 13.25 -14.71 -18.24
C GLN A 74 12.32 -13.80 -19.05
N GLY A 75 12.51 -12.48 -18.97
CA GLY A 75 11.69 -11.48 -19.65
C GLY A 75 10.32 -11.25 -19.00
N GLN A 76 10.13 -11.66 -17.75
CA GLN A 76 8.90 -11.49 -16.98
C GLN A 76 9.08 -10.42 -15.91
N SER A 77 8.58 -9.20 -16.15
CA SER A 77 8.43 -8.20 -15.08
C SER A 77 6.98 -8.17 -14.59
N CYS A 78 6.82 -7.79 -13.33
CA CYS A 78 5.51 -7.54 -12.76
C CYS A 78 5.43 -6.10 -12.28
N PHE A 79 4.27 -5.49 -12.41
CA PHE A 79 4.00 -4.30 -11.63
C PHE A 79 3.86 -4.68 -10.14
N ALA A 80 4.47 -3.90 -9.26
CA ALA A 80 4.38 -4.05 -7.82
C ALA A 80 4.06 -2.73 -7.12
N ASP A 81 3.29 -2.81 -6.03
CA ASP A 81 2.98 -1.72 -5.12
C ASP A 81 3.38 -2.14 -3.70
N LEU A 82 4.40 -1.49 -3.14
CA LEU A 82 5.17 -1.96 -1.99
C LEU A 82 5.32 -0.88 -0.93
N GLU A 83 5.41 -1.25 0.35
CA GLU A 83 6.00 -0.39 1.39
C GLU A 83 7.46 -0.79 1.63
N VAL A 84 8.36 0.16 1.35
CA VAL A 84 9.81 -0.07 1.38
C VAL A 84 10.47 0.84 2.41
N ARG A 85 11.22 0.26 3.35
CA ARG A 85 12.04 0.97 4.34
C ARG A 85 13.40 1.38 3.74
N PRO A 86 14.17 2.23 4.44
CA PRO A 86 15.56 2.48 4.07
C PRO A 86 16.34 1.17 3.85
N ALA A 87 17.35 1.22 2.98
CA ALA A 87 18.12 0.05 2.52
C ALA A 87 17.35 -0.97 1.66
N GLY A 88 16.10 -0.67 1.25
CA GLY A 88 15.37 -1.51 0.29
C GLY A 88 14.54 -2.64 0.92
N GLN A 89 14.42 -2.68 2.25
CA GLN A 89 13.64 -3.69 2.94
C GLN A 89 12.14 -3.54 2.64
N VAL A 90 11.54 -4.60 2.06
CA VAL A 90 10.10 -4.63 1.80
C VAL A 90 9.36 -5.07 3.06
N THR A 91 8.45 -4.22 3.52
CA THR A 91 7.69 -4.43 4.76
C THR A 91 6.23 -4.78 4.54
N ARG A 92 5.68 -4.40 3.38
CA ARG A 92 4.35 -4.80 2.92
C ARG A 92 4.33 -4.87 1.40
N VAL A 93 3.62 -5.86 0.87
CA VAL A 93 3.17 -5.90 -0.52
C VAL A 93 1.69 -5.55 -0.53
N HIS A 94 1.26 -4.57 -1.34
CA HIS A 94 -0.15 -4.23 -1.55
C HIS A 94 -0.74 -5.01 -2.71
N ARG A 95 -0.02 -5.06 -3.85
CA ARG A 95 -0.37 -5.87 -5.02
C ARG A 95 0.87 -6.20 -5.85
N ILE A 96 0.83 -7.35 -6.54
CA ILE A 96 1.75 -7.74 -7.61
C ILE A 96 0.91 -8.28 -8.77
N GLN A 97 1.12 -7.76 -9.98
CA GLN A 97 0.31 -8.10 -11.16
C GLN A 97 1.20 -8.21 -12.42
N HIS A 98 0.91 -9.21 -13.26
CA HIS A 98 1.63 -9.44 -14.52
C HIS A 98 1.11 -8.59 -15.68
N GLU A 99 -0.12 -8.11 -15.56
CA GLU A 99 -0.83 -7.40 -16.61
C GLU A 99 -1.67 -6.25 -16.03
N GLY A 100 -2.26 -5.45 -16.93
CA GLY A 100 -3.02 -4.25 -16.59
C GLY A 100 -2.23 -2.96 -16.79
N HIS A 101 -2.72 -1.87 -16.22
CA HIS A 101 -2.15 -0.54 -16.47
C HIS A 101 -0.84 -0.28 -15.75
N GLY A 102 -0.55 -0.98 -14.64
CA GLY A 102 0.69 -0.85 -13.89
C GLY A 102 1.04 0.61 -13.57
N CYS A 103 2.24 1.04 -13.95
CA CYS A 103 2.70 2.43 -13.77
C CYS A 103 1.87 3.49 -14.52
N ALA A 104 1.02 3.09 -15.48
CA ALA A 104 0.13 3.98 -16.23
C ALA A 104 -1.30 4.00 -15.67
N ASP A 105 -1.53 3.51 -14.45
CA ASP A 105 -2.83 3.54 -13.76
C ASP A 105 -3.16 4.98 -13.26
N ASP A 106 -3.85 5.75 -14.10
CA ASP A 106 -4.26 7.14 -13.84
C ASP A 106 -5.31 7.27 -12.72
N GLU A 107 -6.06 6.20 -12.46
CA GLU A 107 -7.08 6.15 -11.42
C GLU A 107 -6.50 6.03 -10.01
N PHE A 108 -5.30 5.45 -9.85
CA PHE A 108 -4.71 5.15 -8.54
C PHE A 108 -4.65 6.36 -7.60
N GLY A 109 -4.27 7.52 -8.14
CA GLY A 109 -4.20 8.79 -7.41
C GLY A 109 -5.54 9.27 -6.84
N HIS A 110 -6.64 8.82 -7.43
CA HIS A 110 -8.00 9.22 -7.10
C HIS A 110 -8.76 8.17 -6.29
N LEU A 111 -8.16 7.02 -6.02
CA LEU A 111 -8.80 5.92 -5.31
C LEU A 111 -8.47 5.96 -3.82
N LEU A 112 -9.48 5.63 -3.02
CA LEU A 112 -9.32 5.15 -1.65
C LEU A 112 -9.19 3.62 -1.63
N ILE A 113 -10.14 2.95 -2.28
CA ILE A 113 -10.22 1.49 -2.39
C ILE A 113 -10.70 1.15 -3.80
N ARG A 114 -10.11 0.10 -4.38
CA ARG A 114 -10.70 -0.62 -5.51
C ARG A 114 -10.93 -2.07 -5.08
N ALA A 115 -12.11 -2.59 -5.40
CA ALA A 115 -12.46 -4.00 -5.23
C ALA A 115 -13.06 -4.53 -6.53
N ALA A 116 -12.73 -5.76 -6.91
CA ALA A 116 -13.28 -6.38 -8.11
C ALA A 116 -13.28 -7.91 -8.00
N GLY A 117 -14.18 -8.56 -8.74
CA GLY A 117 -14.21 -10.00 -8.91
C GLY A 117 -14.66 -10.39 -10.31
N ASN A 118 -14.48 -11.67 -10.67
CA ASN A 118 -14.53 -12.13 -12.06
C ASN A 118 -15.81 -12.87 -12.46
N GLU A 119 -16.48 -13.56 -11.53
CA GLU A 119 -17.61 -14.44 -11.86
C GLU A 119 -18.82 -14.26 -10.92
N PRO A 120 -19.88 -13.54 -11.39
CA PRO A 120 -19.85 -12.63 -12.54
C PRO A 120 -18.92 -11.44 -12.28
N PHE A 121 -18.49 -10.75 -13.34
CA PHE A 121 -17.60 -9.61 -13.18
C PHE A 121 -18.31 -8.46 -12.47
N TRP A 122 -17.60 -7.83 -11.53
CA TRP A 122 -18.02 -6.62 -10.85
C TRP A 122 -16.80 -5.81 -10.44
N SER A 123 -16.96 -4.50 -10.33
CA SER A 123 -15.95 -3.65 -9.70
C SER A 123 -16.58 -2.51 -8.92
N VAL A 124 -15.96 -2.18 -7.81
CA VAL A 124 -16.31 -1.03 -6.98
C VAL A 124 -15.08 -0.15 -6.86
N ARG A 125 -15.25 1.14 -7.18
CA ARG A 125 -14.26 2.20 -6.93
C ARG A 125 -14.79 3.13 -5.86
N LEU A 126 -13.98 3.40 -4.84
CA LEU A 126 -14.30 4.34 -3.77
C LEU A 126 -13.29 5.47 -3.79
N ASN A 127 -13.77 6.69 -3.59
CA ASN A 127 -12.94 7.88 -3.39
C ASN A 127 -13.59 8.82 -2.36
N SER A 128 -13.02 10.00 -2.16
CA SER A 128 -13.58 11.00 -1.22
C SER A 128 -14.97 11.54 -1.59
N HIS A 129 -15.44 11.33 -2.82
CA HIS A 129 -16.72 11.87 -3.32
C HIS A 129 -17.84 10.83 -3.32
N GLY A 130 -17.51 9.55 -3.40
CA GLY A 130 -18.50 8.49 -3.44
C GLY A 130 -17.96 7.14 -3.85
N LEU A 131 -18.89 6.23 -4.09
CA LEU A 131 -18.65 4.87 -4.54
C LEU A 131 -19.27 4.71 -5.93
N VAL A 132 -18.58 4.03 -6.84
CA VAL A 132 -19.11 3.64 -8.15
C VAL A 132 -19.04 2.13 -8.30
N LEU A 133 -20.20 1.48 -8.49
CA LEU A 133 -20.33 0.08 -8.87
C LEU A 133 -20.45 -0.04 -10.39
N GLN A 134 -19.68 -0.95 -10.99
CA GLN A 134 -19.74 -1.28 -12.40
C GLN A 134 -19.92 -2.78 -12.59
N GLN A 135 -20.84 -3.16 -13.46
CA GLN A 135 -21.11 -4.53 -13.89
C GLN A 135 -21.20 -4.57 -15.43
N PRO A 136 -20.79 -5.66 -16.09
CA PRO A 136 -20.87 -5.75 -17.55
C PRO A 136 -22.31 -5.65 -18.03
N GLY A 137 -22.53 -4.85 -19.08
CA GLY A 137 -23.87 -4.68 -19.69
C GLY A 137 -24.86 -3.87 -18.84
N GLN A 138 -24.45 -3.33 -17.69
CA GLN A 138 -25.29 -2.49 -16.83
C GLN A 138 -24.76 -1.05 -16.78
N PRO A 139 -25.63 -0.04 -16.60
CA PRO A 139 -25.18 1.31 -16.29
C PRO A 139 -24.35 1.34 -14.99
N ALA A 140 -23.33 2.19 -14.93
CA ALA A 140 -22.60 2.42 -13.69
C ALA A 140 -23.51 3.08 -12.64
N ILE A 141 -23.39 2.65 -11.38
CA ILE A 141 -24.21 3.13 -10.27
C ILE A 141 -23.31 3.88 -9.30
N ALA A 142 -23.54 5.17 -9.16
CA ALA A 142 -22.82 6.03 -8.22
C ALA A 142 -23.66 6.22 -6.94
N LEU A 143 -23.07 6.00 -5.78
CA LEU A 143 -23.75 6.06 -4.49
C LEU A 143 -22.90 6.82 -3.47
N PRO A 144 -23.53 7.57 -2.52
CA PRO A 144 -22.86 7.97 -1.30
C PRO A 144 -22.54 6.73 -0.45
N TYR A 145 -21.58 6.80 0.46
CA TYR A 145 -21.24 5.67 1.34
C TYR A 145 -20.90 6.11 2.76
N ILE A 146 -21.03 5.17 3.68
CA ILE A 146 -20.44 5.21 5.01
C ILE A 146 -19.29 4.20 5.02
N HIS A 147 -18.13 4.58 5.55
CA HIS A 147 -16.99 3.69 5.72
C HIS A 147 -16.62 3.60 7.20
N GLU A 148 -16.67 2.39 7.72
CA GLU A 148 -16.35 2.03 9.09
C GLU A 148 -15.12 1.13 9.12
N GLN A 149 -14.14 1.50 9.93
CA GLN A 149 -13.02 0.63 10.25
C GLN A 149 -13.39 -0.19 11.50
N LEU A 150 -13.37 -1.51 11.35
CA LEU A 150 -13.65 -2.46 12.42
C LEU A 150 -12.33 -2.98 13.02
N GLY A 151 -12.43 -3.81 14.07
CA GLY A 151 -11.28 -4.50 14.65
C GLY A 151 -10.52 -5.34 13.63
N ASP A 152 -9.24 -5.62 13.90
CA ASP A 152 -8.38 -6.48 13.10
C ASP A 152 -8.14 -6.01 11.65
N GLY A 153 -8.38 -4.73 11.34
CA GLY A 153 -8.15 -4.14 10.01
C GLY A 153 -9.27 -4.41 9.01
N LEU A 154 -10.35 -5.08 9.42
CA LEU A 154 -11.56 -5.25 8.62
C LEU A 154 -12.19 -3.88 8.35
N GLN A 155 -12.61 -3.64 7.11
CA GLN A 155 -13.30 -2.42 6.70
C GLN A 155 -14.69 -2.78 6.20
N TYR A 156 -15.67 -1.97 6.58
CA TYR A 156 -17.05 -2.12 6.16
C TYR A 156 -17.53 -0.85 5.49
N ILE A 157 -18.02 -1.00 4.27
CA ILE A 157 -18.58 0.08 3.47
C ILE A 157 -20.05 -0.24 3.20
N SER A 158 -20.92 0.71 3.52
CA SER A 158 -22.36 0.56 3.28
C SER A 158 -22.92 1.75 2.52
N SER A 159 -23.95 1.48 1.73
CA SER A 159 -24.74 2.50 1.05
C SER A 159 -26.20 2.11 0.99
N GLN A 160 -27.08 3.08 1.24
CA GLN A 160 -28.51 2.97 1.04
C GLN A 160 -29.02 4.28 0.41
N ALA A 161 -29.06 4.32 -0.92
CA ALA A 161 -29.48 5.49 -1.70
C ALA A 161 -30.08 5.05 -3.03
N ASP A 162 -30.95 5.86 -3.61
CA ASP A 162 -31.53 5.63 -4.94
C ASP A 162 -32.19 4.24 -5.12
N HIS A 163 -32.80 3.71 -4.05
CA HIS A 163 -33.39 2.36 -3.97
C HIS A 163 -32.38 1.20 -4.07
N HIS A 164 -31.08 1.50 -3.96
CA HIS A 164 -30.02 0.51 -3.90
C HIS A 164 -29.56 0.30 -2.46
N VAL A 165 -29.21 -0.94 -2.15
CA VAL A 165 -28.52 -1.32 -0.91
C VAL A 165 -27.24 -2.05 -1.30
N LEU A 166 -26.10 -1.50 -0.87
CA LEU A 166 -24.78 -2.06 -1.10
C LEU A 166 -24.08 -2.24 0.24
N GLN A 167 -23.45 -3.40 0.42
CA GLN A 167 -22.59 -3.69 1.55
C GLN A 167 -21.31 -4.31 1.03
N LEU A 168 -20.15 -3.79 1.45
CA LEU A 168 -18.84 -4.24 1.01
C LEU A 168 -17.94 -4.42 2.22
N TRP A 169 -17.40 -5.62 2.38
CA TRP A 169 -16.40 -5.94 3.39
C TRP A 169 -15.04 -6.09 2.71
N ILE A 170 -14.03 -5.42 3.26
CA ILE A 170 -12.63 -5.54 2.84
C ILE A 170 -11.83 -6.12 4.00
N SER A 171 -11.27 -7.32 3.80
CA SER A 171 -10.52 -8.04 4.83
C SER A 171 -9.02 -8.01 4.52
N PRO A 172 -8.14 -7.87 5.54
CA PRO A 172 -6.69 -7.94 5.37
C PRO A 172 -6.24 -9.40 5.24
N GLN A 173 -6.74 -10.08 4.21
CA GLN A 173 -6.41 -11.45 3.86
C GLN A 173 -6.00 -11.47 2.39
N PRO A 174 -4.86 -12.11 2.05
CA PRO A 174 -4.40 -12.21 0.68
C PRO A 174 -5.45 -12.80 -0.26
N CYS A 175 -5.48 -12.29 -1.49
CA CYS A 175 -6.38 -12.70 -2.54
C CYS A 175 -5.60 -12.83 -3.85
N ILE A 176 -5.81 -13.92 -4.58
CA ILE A 176 -5.26 -14.11 -5.92
C ILE A 176 -6.41 -13.99 -6.91
N ASP A 177 -6.32 -13.05 -7.83
CA ASP A 177 -7.29 -12.87 -8.90
C ASP A 177 -7.26 -14.10 -9.81
N SER A 178 -8.41 -14.76 -9.96
CA SER A 178 -8.52 -16.05 -10.67
C SER A 178 -8.26 -15.95 -12.18
N MET A 179 -8.38 -14.76 -12.77
CA MET A 179 -8.24 -14.56 -14.21
C MET A 179 -6.80 -14.17 -14.59
N SER A 180 -6.20 -13.27 -13.82
CA SER A 180 -4.87 -12.70 -14.10
C SER A 180 -3.75 -13.31 -13.26
N GLY A 181 -4.08 -14.03 -12.19
CA GLY A 181 -3.11 -14.48 -11.19
C GLY A 181 -2.52 -13.35 -10.36
N ALA A 182 -3.05 -12.13 -10.44
CA ALA A 182 -2.57 -11.00 -9.66
C ALA A 182 -2.76 -11.26 -8.16
N TRP A 183 -1.71 -11.03 -7.38
CA TRP A 183 -1.74 -11.15 -5.94
C TRP A 183 -2.11 -9.79 -5.32
N HIS A 184 -3.03 -9.80 -4.38
CA HIS A 184 -3.51 -8.64 -3.63
C HIS A 184 -3.45 -8.93 -2.13
N ALA A 185 -3.13 -7.91 -1.33
CA ALA A 185 -3.10 -8.05 0.12
C ALA A 185 -4.50 -8.14 0.76
N LEU A 186 -5.54 -7.74 0.04
CA LEU A 186 -6.89 -7.64 0.54
C LEU A 186 -7.86 -8.49 -0.29
N SER A 187 -8.85 -9.03 0.40
CA SER A 187 -10.02 -9.69 -0.17
C SER A 187 -11.26 -8.84 0.03
N ALA A 188 -12.22 -8.99 -0.88
CA ALA A 188 -13.47 -8.27 -0.88
C ALA A 188 -14.66 -9.22 -0.92
N ARG A 189 -15.70 -8.89 -0.16
CA ARG A 189 -17.02 -9.49 -0.25
C ARG A 189 -18.03 -8.38 -0.49
N LEU A 190 -18.71 -8.43 -1.64
CA LEU A 190 -19.78 -7.49 -1.98
C LEU A 190 -21.12 -8.19 -1.79
N GLN A 191 -22.06 -7.52 -1.15
CA GLN A 191 -23.46 -7.86 -1.18
C GLN A 191 -24.22 -6.77 -1.94
N TRP A 192 -24.87 -7.19 -3.02
CA TRP A 192 -25.54 -6.29 -3.96
C TRP A 192 -26.82 -6.94 -4.46
N GLN A 193 -27.95 -6.26 -4.29
CA GLN A 193 -29.29 -6.75 -4.67
C GLN A 193 -29.64 -8.16 -4.14
N GLY A 194 -29.15 -8.50 -2.94
CA GLY A 194 -29.40 -9.81 -2.32
C GLY A 194 -28.44 -10.90 -2.77
N GLU A 195 -27.57 -10.63 -3.74
CA GLU A 195 -26.51 -11.54 -4.16
C GLU A 195 -25.20 -11.24 -3.44
N THR A 196 -24.35 -12.26 -3.30
CA THR A 196 -23.02 -12.13 -2.72
C THR A 196 -21.98 -12.42 -3.77
N PHE A 197 -21.00 -11.53 -3.87
CA PHE A 197 -19.85 -11.64 -4.75
C PHE A 197 -18.56 -11.63 -3.93
N THR A 198 -17.54 -12.30 -4.45
CA THR A 198 -16.20 -12.31 -3.86
C THR A 198 -15.19 -11.79 -4.85
N GLY A 199 -14.07 -11.28 -4.35
CA GLY A 199 -13.06 -10.64 -5.19
C GLY A 199 -11.84 -10.21 -4.40
N CYS A 200 -10.92 -9.54 -5.09
CA CYS A 200 -9.72 -8.95 -4.49
C CYS A 200 -9.87 -7.43 -4.35
N ALA A 201 -9.07 -6.84 -3.48
CA ALA A 201 -9.05 -5.39 -3.30
C ALA A 201 -7.65 -4.84 -3.06
N TYR A 202 -7.51 -3.53 -3.25
CA TYR A 202 -6.32 -2.78 -2.86
C TYR A 202 -6.69 -1.35 -2.46
N HIS A 203 -5.83 -0.73 -1.65
CA HIS A 203 -5.93 0.68 -1.30
C HIS A 203 -5.34 1.57 -2.39
N GLY A 204 -6.02 2.66 -2.76
CA GLY A 204 -5.45 3.67 -3.64
C GLY A 204 -4.52 4.65 -2.91
N ALA A 205 -4.20 5.78 -3.55
CA ALA A 205 -3.34 6.82 -2.96
C ALA A 205 -4.08 7.74 -1.98
N GLN A 206 -5.39 7.90 -2.13
CA GLN A 206 -6.17 8.73 -1.22
C GLN A 206 -6.20 8.11 0.18
N GLN A 207 -6.23 8.97 1.19
CA GLN A 207 -6.42 8.60 2.59
C GLN A 207 -7.72 9.24 3.06
N ILE A 208 -8.50 8.53 3.88
CA ILE A 208 -9.55 9.20 4.64
C ILE A 208 -8.86 9.96 5.76
N SER A 209 -8.85 11.29 5.68
CA SER A 209 -8.53 12.11 6.83
C SER A 209 -9.59 11.85 7.89
N SER A 210 -9.21 11.26 9.03
CA SER A 210 -10.08 11.23 10.21
C SER A 210 -10.43 12.67 10.59
N PRO A 211 -11.72 13.01 10.76
CA PRO A 211 -12.13 14.33 11.23
C PRO A 211 -11.65 14.62 12.66
#